data_AF-A0A2H5Y6I1-F1
#
_entry.id   AF-A0A2H5Y6I1-F1
#
_cell.length_a   1.000
_cell.length_b   1.000
_cell.length_c   1.000
_cell.angle_alpha   90.00
_cell.angle_beta   90.00
_cell.angle_gamma   90.00
#
_symmetry.space_group_name_H-M   'P 1'
#
loop_
_entity.id
_entity.type
_entity.pdbx_description
1 polymer ?
#
loop_
_entity_poly.entity_id
_entity_poly.type
_entity_poly.pdbx_seq_one_letter_code
_entity_poly.pdbx_strand_id
1 'polypeptide(L)'
;MEAAEARGVIGPEEADALEVADVIVRGHRLEGEGETYLVVEVSAIVHTEDVERAAERAAVLRKVFPEAEVRAVVAGSDIHPLAARMARDRGVWWLKESRPFPPSEIPIPS
;
A
#
# COMPACT_ATOMS: atom_id res chain seq x y z
N MET A 1 10.14 -3.33 12.73
CA MET A 1 9.83 -4.62 12.08
C MET A 1 10.55 -5.75 12.80
N GLU A 2 11.85 -5.58 13.13
CA GLU A 2 12.65 -6.52 13.95
C GLU A 2 11.91 -7.08 15.18
N ALA A 3 11.25 -6.24 15.99
CA ALA A 3 10.50 -6.70 17.16
C ALA A 3 9.29 -7.58 16.83
N ALA A 4 8.67 -7.40 15.66
CA ALA A 4 7.56 -8.23 15.20
C ALA A 4 8.05 -9.58 14.68
N GLU A 5 9.17 -9.58 13.96
CA GLU A 5 9.87 -10.78 13.50
C GLU A 5 10.38 -11.62 14.68
N ALA A 6 11.06 -11.00 15.65
CA ALA A 6 11.56 -11.68 16.85
C ALA A 6 10.44 -12.35 17.69
N ARG A 7 9.20 -11.84 17.59
CA ARG A 7 8.01 -12.41 18.22
C ARG A 7 7.27 -13.42 17.33
N GLY A 8 7.75 -13.68 16.10
CA GLY A 8 7.14 -14.59 15.14
C GLY A 8 5.81 -14.09 14.54
N VAL A 9 5.53 -12.79 14.60
CA VAL A 9 4.30 -12.21 14.01
C VAL A 9 4.40 -12.18 12.48
N ILE A 10 5.60 -11.96 11.97
CA ILE A 10 5.95 -12.02 10.55
C ILE A 10 7.21 -12.87 10.39
N GLY A 11 7.36 -13.53 9.24
CA GLY A 11 8.57 -14.26 8.88
C GLY A 11 9.69 -13.34 8.33
N PRO A 12 10.91 -13.86 8.15
CA PRO A 12 12.02 -13.09 7.58
C PRO A 12 11.71 -12.51 6.20
N GLU A 13 11.13 -13.30 5.29
CA GLU A 13 10.77 -12.83 3.94
C GLU A 13 9.73 -11.69 3.97
N GLU A 14 8.82 -11.72 4.95
CA GLU A 14 7.82 -10.68 5.15
C GLU A 14 8.43 -9.40 5.74
N ALA A 15 9.43 -9.55 6.62
CA ALA A 15 10.19 -8.43 7.16
C ALA A 15 11.02 -7.76 6.05
N ASP A 16 11.75 -8.54 5.26
CA ASP A 16 12.51 -8.07 4.09
C ASP A 16 11.59 -7.36 3.09
N ALA A 17 10.41 -7.93 2.82
CA ALA A 17 9.43 -7.33 1.93
C ALA A 17 8.97 -5.95 2.41
N LEU A 18 8.82 -5.73 3.71
CA LEU A 18 8.48 -4.43 4.27
C LEU A 18 9.67 -3.46 4.31
N GLU A 19 10.89 -3.95 4.52
CA GLU A 19 12.11 -3.14 4.52
C GLU A 19 12.38 -2.51 3.15
N VAL A 20 12.07 -3.26 2.08
CA VAL A 20 12.26 -2.80 0.69
C VAL A 20 10.99 -2.17 0.09
N ALA A 21 10.03 -1.76 0.92
CA ALA A 21 8.94 -0.88 0.50
C ALA A 21 9.48 0.53 0.22
N ASP A 22 9.02 1.19 -0.85
CA ASP A 22 9.57 2.50 -1.23
C ASP A 22 9.29 3.56 -0.16
N VAL A 23 8.06 3.61 0.35
CA VAL A 23 7.67 4.51 1.45
C VAL A 23 6.63 3.85 2.35
N ILE A 24 6.83 3.94 3.67
CA ILE A 24 5.80 3.70 4.67
C ILE A 24 5.57 4.97 5.47
N VAL A 25 4.36 5.50 5.45
CA VAL A 25 3.97 6.70 6.20
C VAL A 25 3.05 6.32 7.33
N ARG A 26 3.31 6.85 8.53
CA ARG A 26 2.40 6.78 9.67
C ARG A 26 1.74 8.15 9.87
N GLY A 27 0.43 8.15 10.04
CA GLY A 27 -0.38 9.30 10.38
C GLY A 27 -1.35 8.98 11.50
N HIS A 28 -2.00 10.02 12.00
CA HIS A 28 -3.08 9.91 12.99
C HIS A 28 -4.38 10.41 12.37
N ARG A 29 -5.49 9.74 12.70
CA ARG A 29 -6.81 10.20 12.28
C ARG A 29 -7.16 11.50 13.02
N LEU A 30 -7.59 12.52 12.27
CA LEU A 30 -7.99 13.83 12.83
C LEU A 30 -9.26 13.74 13.69
N GLU A 31 -10.22 12.92 13.26
CA GLU A 31 -11.48 12.67 13.98
C GLU A 31 -11.43 11.27 14.62
N GLY A 32 -10.77 11.16 15.77
CA GLY A 32 -10.78 9.95 16.61
C GLY A 32 -9.40 9.51 17.10
N GLU A 33 -9.40 8.40 17.85
CA GLU A 33 -8.18 7.69 18.21
C GLU A 33 -7.90 6.64 17.13
N GLY A 34 -6.68 6.59 16.60
CA GLY A 34 -6.30 5.59 15.62
C GLY A 34 -5.11 6.01 14.76
N GLU A 35 -4.23 5.05 14.51
CA GLU A 35 -3.11 5.21 13.60
C GLU A 35 -3.51 4.76 12.21
N THR A 36 -3.04 5.50 11.21
CA THR A 36 -3.19 5.13 9.81
C THR A 36 -1.80 4.96 9.21
N TYR A 37 -1.58 3.86 8.51
CA TYR A 37 -0.38 3.62 7.72
C TYR A 37 -0.71 3.61 6.23
N LEU A 38 0.16 4.23 5.45
CA LEU A 38 0.20 4.07 4.00
C LEU A 38 1.45 3.26 3.65
N VAL A 39 1.27 2.18 2.90
CA VAL A 39 2.38 1.47 2.24
C VAL A 39 2.34 1.86 0.77
N VAL A 40 3.37 2.56 0.31
CA VAL A 40 3.41 3.21 -1.00
C VAL A 40 4.52 2.61 -1.85
N GLU A 41 4.14 2.17 -3.05
CA GLU A 41 5.06 1.82 -4.14
C GLU A 41 5.11 2.98 -5.15
N VAL A 42 6.29 3.39 -5.56
CA VAL A 42 6.50 4.55 -6.44
C VAL A 42 7.09 4.10 -7.76
N SER A 43 6.41 4.42 -8.85
CA SER A 43 6.89 4.15 -10.20
C SER A 43 6.55 5.29 -11.16
N ALA A 44 7.30 5.43 -12.25
CA ALA A 44 6.99 6.43 -13.27
C ALA A 44 5.62 6.16 -13.92
N ILE A 45 5.40 4.89 -14.28
CA ILE A 45 4.13 4.32 -14.76
C ILE A 45 3.83 3.11 -13.88
N VAL A 46 2.64 3.09 -13.30
CA VAL A 46 2.18 2.00 -12.43
C VAL A 46 1.81 0.78 -13.27
N HIS A 47 2.46 -0.35 -12.98
CA HIS A 47 2.17 -1.66 -13.55
C HIS A 47 1.57 -2.62 -12.50
N THR A 48 1.18 -3.81 -12.92
CA THR A 48 0.53 -4.82 -12.07
C THR A 48 1.41 -5.26 -10.91
N GLU A 49 2.71 -5.30 -11.12
CA GLU A 49 3.70 -5.69 -10.12
C GLU A 49 3.78 -4.65 -8.99
N ASP A 50 3.60 -3.36 -9.31
CA ASP A 50 3.56 -2.29 -8.29
C ASP A 50 2.32 -2.44 -7.40
N VAL A 51 1.17 -2.76 -7.99
CA VAL A 51 -0.08 -2.99 -7.27
C VAL A 51 0.02 -4.23 -6.37
N GLU A 52 0.65 -5.28 -6.89
CA GLU A 52 0.91 -6.51 -6.12
C GLU A 52 1.80 -6.24 -4.91
N ARG A 53 2.95 -5.60 -5.11
CA ARG A 53 3.86 -5.23 -4.01
C ARG A 53 3.17 -4.38 -2.96
N ALA A 54 2.42 -3.34 -3.37
CA ALA A 54 1.70 -2.48 -2.44
C ALA A 54 0.67 -3.27 -1.60
N ALA A 55 -0.10 -4.15 -2.25
CA ALA A 55 -1.14 -4.94 -1.60
C ALA A 55 -0.57 -5.96 -0.61
N GLU A 56 0.47 -6.70 -1.01
CA GLU A 56 1.12 -7.72 -0.21
C GLU A 56 1.82 -7.10 1.00
N ARG A 57 2.62 -6.05 0.79
CA ARG A 57 3.31 -5.33 1.87
C ARG A 57 2.32 -4.71 2.84
N ALA A 58 1.22 -4.11 2.37
CA ALA A 58 0.17 -3.64 3.26
C ALA A 58 -0.48 -4.78 4.07
N ALA A 59 -0.65 -5.96 3.49
CA ALA A 59 -1.17 -7.12 4.22
C ALA A 59 -0.23 -7.59 5.32
N VAL A 60 1.09 -7.60 5.08
CA VAL A 60 2.09 -7.88 6.11
C VAL A 60 2.05 -6.83 7.21
N LEU A 61 2.00 -5.54 6.86
CA LEU A 61 1.99 -4.46 7.86
C LEU A 61 0.76 -4.51 8.78
N ARG A 62 -0.39 -4.98 8.27
CA ARG A 62 -1.59 -5.23 9.10
C ARG A 62 -1.36 -6.30 10.16
N LYS A 63 -0.53 -7.31 9.90
CA LYS A 63 -0.16 -8.31 10.92
C LYS A 63 0.62 -7.67 12.07
N VAL A 64 1.49 -6.71 11.73
CA VAL A 64 2.32 -6.00 12.70
C VAL A 64 1.51 -5.01 13.54
N PHE A 65 0.56 -4.31 12.92
CA PHE A 65 -0.29 -3.30 13.54
C PHE A 65 -1.78 -3.61 13.31
N PRO A 66 -2.35 -4.61 14.01
CA PRO A 66 -3.72 -5.09 13.76
C PRO A 66 -4.81 -4.05 14.06
N GLU A 67 -4.56 -3.14 15.00
CA GLU A 67 -5.49 -2.07 15.37
C GLU A 67 -5.36 -0.83 14.49
N ALA A 68 -4.32 -0.76 13.65
CA ALA A 68 -4.08 0.39 12.80
C ALA A 68 -4.74 0.20 11.43
N GLU A 69 -5.22 1.30 10.86
CA GLU A 69 -5.73 1.28 9.50
C GLU A 69 -4.56 1.29 8.51
N VAL A 70 -4.37 0.22 7.75
CA VAL A 70 -3.31 0.15 6.74
C VAL A 70 -3.90 0.20 5.33
N ARG A 71 -3.48 1.18 4.53
CA ARG A 71 -3.84 1.31 3.11
C ARG A 71 -2.64 1.02 2.21
N ALA A 72 -2.89 0.20 1.19
CA ALA A 72 -1.97 0.03 0.07
C ALA A 72 -2.15 1.19 -0.91
N VAL A 73 -1.04 1.73 -1.40
CA VAL A 73 -1.01 2.85 -2.33
C VAL A 73 0.04 2.59 -3.41
N VAL A 74 -0.29 2.90 -4.65
CA VAL A 74 0.68 3.05 -5.74
C VAL A 74 0.74 4.52 -6.14
N ALA A 75 1.94 5.03 -6.40
CA ALA A 75 2.17 6.41 -6.80
C ALA A 75 2.89 6.45 -8.14
N GLY A 76 2.35 7.19 -9.09
CA GLY A 76 2.94 7.34 -10.41
C GLY A 76 2.16 8.30 -11.30
N SER A 77 2.83 8.80 -12.33
CA SER A 77 2.24 9.78 -13.25
C SER A 77 1.12 9.19 -14.10
N ASP A 78 1.23 7.91 -14.46
CA ASP A 78 0.21 7.15 -15.18
C ASP A 78 0.08 5.74 -14.61
N ILE A 79 -1.00 5.06 -15.01
CA ILE A 79 -1.30 3.68 -14.60
C ILE A 79 -1.69 2.86 -15.82
N HIS A 80 -1.05 1.71 -15.97
CA HIS A 80 -1.37 0.77 -17.03
C HIS A 80 -2.82 0.24 -16.85
N PRO A 81 -3.62 0.04 -17.91
CA PRO A 81 -5.04 -0.34 -17.77
C PRO A 81 -5.27 -1.64 -16.97
N LEU A 82 -4.36 -2.62 -17.07
CA LEU A 82 -4.41 -3.84 -16.27
C LEU A 82 -4.13 -3.58 -14.78
N ALA A 83 -3.17 -2.70 -14.50
CA ALA A 83 -2.86 -2.28 -13.14
C ALA A 83 -4.00 -1.48 -12.52
N ALA A 84 -4.67 -0.62 -13.31
CA ALA A 84 -5.86 0.10 -12.87
C ALA A 84 -6.96 -0.87 -12.44
N ARG A 85 -7.30 -1.87 -13.29
CA ARG A 85 -8.28 -2.91 -12.93
C ARG A 85 -7.88 -3.65 -11.65
N MET A 86 -6.64 -4.12 -11.57
CA MET A 86 -6.14 -4.82 -10.38
C MET A 86 -6.18 -3.95 -9.12
N ALA A 87 -5.85 -2.67 -9.22
CA ALA A 87 -5.87 -1.75 -8.08
C ALA A 87 -7.29 -1.58 -7.54
N ARG A 88 -8.29 -1.50 -8.43
CA ARG A 88 -9.71 -1.48 -8.03
C ARG A 88 -10.09 -2.77 -7.31
N ASP A 89 -9.74 -3.92 -7.89
CA ASP A 89 -10.11 -5.25 -7.37
C ASP A 89 -9.44 -5.54 -6.02
N ARG A 90 -8.18 -5.14 -5.83
CA ARG A 90 -7.41 -5.37 -4.61
C ARG A 90 -7.55 -4.24 -3.57
N GLY A 91 -8.34 -3.19 -3.86
CA GLY A 91 -8.53 -2.07 -2.93
C GLY A 91 -7.31 -1.17 -2.74
N VAL A 92 -6.44 -1.07 -3.76
CA VAL A 92 -5.22 -0.26 -3.74
C VAL A 92 -5.52 1.15 -4.26
N TRP A 93 -5.06 2.17 -3.54
CA TRP A 93 -5.20 3.56 -3.92
C TRP A 93 -4.18 3.95 -4.97
N TRP A 94 -4.52 4.90 -5.85
CA TRP A 94 -3.56 5.50 -6.78
C TRP A 94 -3.33 6.97 -6.45
N LEU A 95 -2.07 7.36 -6.23
CA LEU A 95 -1.66 8.75 -6.06
C LEU A 95 -1.04 9.27 -7.37
N LYS A 96 -1.72 10.18 -8.05
CA LYS A 96 -1.24 10.85 -9.27
C LYS A 96 -1.04 12.34 -9.00
N GLU A 97 0.19 12.84 -9.09
CA GLU A 97 0.50 14.29 -9.06
C GLU A 97 -0.24 15.05 -7.94
N SER A 98 -0.12 14.57 -6.70
CA SER A 98 -0.79 15.09 -5.49
C SER A 98 -2.29 14.84 -5.37
N ARG A 99 -2.91 14.19 -6.36
CA ARG A 99 -4.32 13.79 -6.31
C ARG A 99 -4.44 12.31 -5.92
N PRO A 100 -5.06 11.99 -4.77
CA PRO A 100 -5.41 10.61 -4.45
C PRO A 100 -6.67 10.19 -5.22
N PHE A 101 -6.64 8.98 -5.75
CA PHE A 101 -7.79 8.27 -6.32
C PHE A 101 -8.08 7.07 -5.42
N PRO A 102 -9.24 7.03 -4.74
CA PRO A 102 -9.68 5.82 -4.06
C PRO A 102 -9.94 4.71 -5.09
N PRO A 103 -9.88 3.42 -4.69
CA PRO A 103 -10.05 2.29 -5.61
C PRO A 103 -11.33 2.38 -6.45
N SER A 104 -12.44 2.89 -5.91
CA SER A 104 -13.70 3.05 -6.65
C SER A 104 -13.65 4.09 -7.77
N GLU A 105 -12.71 5.04 -7.70
CA GLU A 105 -12.61 6.20 -8.61
C GLU A 105 -11.42 6.12 -9.56
N ILE A 106 -10.62 5.05 -9.51
CA ILE A 106 -9.53 4.85 -10.47
C ILE A 106 -10.13 4.73 -11.88
N PRO A 107 -9.75 5.61 -12.83
CA PRO A 107 -10.20 5.52 -14.21
C PRO A 107 -9.76 4.18 -14.82
N ILE A 108 -10.67 3.50 -15.52
CA ILE A 108 -10.34 2.32 -16.31
C ILE A 108 -10.34 2.75 -17.78
N PRO A 109 -9.17 2.90 -18.41
CA PRO A 109 -9.10 3.14 -19.84
C PRO A 109 -9.77 1.99 -20.59
N SER A 110 -10.56 2.33 -21.61
CA SER A 110 -11.21 1.38 -22.52
C SER A 110 -10.17 0.57 -23.29
#